data_AF-A0A8S2UCS1-F1
#
_entry.id   AF-A0A8S2UCS1-F1
#
_cell.length_a   1.000
_cell.length_b   1.000
_cell.length_c   1.000
_cell.angle_alpha   90.00
_cell.angle_beta   90.00
_cell.angle_gamma   90.00
#
_symmetry.space_group_name_H-M   'P 1'
#
loop_
_entity.id
_entity.type
_entity.pdbx_description
1 polymer ?
#
loop_
_entity_poly.entity_id
_entity_poly.type
_entity_poly.pdbx_seq_one_letter_code
_entity_poly.pdbx_strand_id
1 'polypeptide(L)'
;TNKTIGICGYSNKRCPVTTGDSFCKSSSPLEFNGGLTGVDDGLFSYYILDLYWPPSNCPLKYNESTEFLTYFCSPYTDINEPGRERLALHGLWPTFSTSGNYQGWSQFCSSANHDWSKCHINGDLCPWQNATKNTFNQVDYEYCLSIENRQECLINPTDILLPEQERLKLLAPGYLGPRNLFINHEWTKHGSCCSLIFQHNISYYLTFMLDLVDMATRPGSLTYEYIQRNAGEKVGLDYLVEALNQTAIINCNSKCELDEIQLCMHRDHHTGLPTRFVACPPGARNNSDSCKKAHCEYVLIPLSKEHRQIHTDDYDFPSIWTILLSIIVLLILIKYLVLLCGACYHYL
;
A
#
# COMPACT_ATOMS: atom_id res chain seq x y z
N THR A 1 36.76 -0.08 -5.35
CA THR A 1 37.06 0.72 -4.14
C THR A 1 36.37 0.05 -2.96
N ASN A 2 37.08 -0.21 -1.85
CA ASN A 2 36.46 -0.79 -0.65
C ASN A 2 35.54 0.26 -0.02
N LYS A 3 34.24 0.23 -0.33
CA LYS A 3 33.25 1.10 0.32
C LYS A 3 32.84 0.49 1.66
N THR A 4 32.91 1.33 2.68
CA THR A 4 32.51 1.04 4.06
C THR A 4 30.99 1.10 4.16
N ILE A 5 30.33 0.02 4.63
CA ILE A 5 28.91 0.06 4.97
C ILE A 5 28.79 0.22 6.49
N GLY A 6 28.09 1.28 6.91
CA GLY A 6 27.76 1.49 8.31
C GLY A 6 26.50 0.70 8.66
N ILE A 7 26.63 -0.40 9.41
CA ILE A 7 25.48 -1.09 9.99
C ILE A 7 25.18 -0.42 11.32
N CYS A 8 24.14 0.40 11.36
CA CYS A 8 23.71 1.03 12.60
C CYS A 8 22.57 0.21 13.20
N GLY A 9 22.92 -0.68 14.13
CA GLY A 9 21.94 -1.33 14.98
C GLY A 9 21.38 -0.35 16.01
N TYR A 10 20.05 -0.34 16.19
CA TYR A 10 19.32 0.53 17.13
C TYR A 10 19.84 0.46 18.58
N SER A 11 20.53 -0.61 18.99
CA SER A 11 20.83 -0.87 20.40
C SER A 11 22.13 -0.24 20.93
N ASN A 12 23.16 0.02 20.11
CA ASN A 12 24.52 0.16 20.66
C ASN A 12 25.33 1.42 20.28
N LYS A 13 24.78 2.40 19.55
CA LYS A 13 25.44 3.69 19.17
C LYS A 13 26.84 3.58 18.54
N ARG A 14 27.30 2.38 18.18
CA ARG A 14 28.55 2.12 17.47
C ARG A 14 28.19 1.36 16.20
N CYS A 15 28.52 1.93 15.04
CA CYS A 15 28.36 1.25 13.75
C CYS A 15 29.72 0.59 13.41
N PRO A 16 29.94 -0.70 13.74
CA PRO A 16 31.16 -1.38 13.30
C PRO A 16 31.18 -1.40 11.77
N VAL A 17 32.32 -0.97 11.22
CA VAL A 17 32.56 -0.86 9.78
C VAL A 17 32.79 -2.25 9.20
N THR A 18 31.85 -2.74 8.40
CA THR A 18 32.01 -3.93 7.55
C THR A 18 31.62 -3.58 6.12
N THR A 19 32.24 -4.18 5.10
CA THR A 19 31.78 -4.00 3.72
C THR A 19 30.48 -4.80 3.51
N GLY A 20 29.56 -4.37 2.64
CA GLY A 20 28.28 -5.07 2.41
C GLY A 20 28.46 -6.52 1.99
N ASP A 21 29.46 -6.76 1.13
CA ASP A 21 29.85 -8.10 0.72
C ASP A 21 30.33 -8.98 1.88
N SER A 22 31.02 -8.42 2.87
CA SER A 22 31.47 -9.19 4.04
C SER A 22 30.35 -9.39 5.07
N PHE A 23 29.37 -8.49 5.13
CA PHE A 23 28.14 -8.67 5.91
C PHE A 23 27.29 -9.83 5.36
N CYS A 24 26.97 -9.80 4.06
CA CYS A 24 26.16 -10.83 3.40
C CYS A 24 26.85 -12.20 3.31
N LYS A 25 28.20 -12.25 3.39
CA LYS A 25 28.99 -13.50 3.37
C LYS A 25 29.40 -13.99 4.77
N SER A 26 29.04 -13.29 5.85
CA SER A 26 29.43 -13.72 7.20
C SER A 26 28.74 -15.03 7.57
N SER A 27 29.53 -16.00 8.06
CA SER A 27 29.08 -17.35 8.43
C SER A 27 28.22 -17.40 9.69
N SER A 28 28.08 -16.26 10.37
CA SER A 28 27.18 -16.06 11.50
C SER A 28 26.21 -14.96 11.10
N PRO A 29 24.99 -15.28 10.62
CA PRO A 29 24.03 -14.26 10.27
C PRO A 29 23.71 -13.47 11.55
N LEU A 30 24.31 -12.30 11.69
CA LEU A 30 23.88 -11.33 12.68
C LEU A 30 22.42 -11.00 12.37
N GLU A 31 21.56 -11.13 13.37
CA GLU A 31 20.14 -10.86 13.26
C GLU A 31 19.93 -9.37 12.94
N PHE A 32 19.83 -9.04 11.67
CA PHE A 32 19.59 -7.68 11.22
C PHE A 32 18.20 -7.61 10.59
N ASN A 33 17.34 -6.82 11.22
CA ASN A 33 16.06 -6.39 10.65
C ASN A 33 16.12 -4.86 10.51
N GLY A 34 16.34 -4.38 9.30
CA GLY A 34 16.53 -2.95 9.05
C GLY A 34 17.05 -2.64 7.65
N GLY A 35 17.17 -1.34 7.38
CA GLY A 35 17.71 -0.84 6.13
C GLY A 35 19.23 -0.67 6.18
N LEU A 36 19.92 -1.16 5.15
CA LEU A 36 21.35 -0.90 4.95
C LEU A 36 21.53 0.35 4.09
N THR A 37 22.20 1.36 4.64
CA THR A 37 22.44 2.66 3.98
C THR A 37 23.73 2.63 3.16
N GLY A 38 23.74 3.27 1.99
CA GLY A 38 24.95 3.45 1.17
C GLY A 38 25.43 2.16 0.51
N VAL A 39 24.55 1.17 0.37
CA VAL A 39 24.82 -0.06 -0.37
C VAL A 39 25.01 0.27 -1.84
N ASP A 40 25.97 -0.39 -2.49
CA ASP A 40 26.10 -0.31 -3.94
C ASP A 40 24.82 -0.86 -4.60
N ASP A 41 24.45 -0.24 -5.70
CA ASP A 41 23.25 -0.58 -6.43
C ASP A 41 23.27 -2.03 -6.93
N GLY A 42 22.09 -2.63 -7.02
CA GLY A 42 21.95 -3.98 -7.56
C GLY A 42 22.40 -5.11 -6.63
N LEU A 43 22.86 -4.82 -5.40
CA LEU A 43 23.20 -5.83 -4.39
C LEU A 43 21.97 -6.38 -3.63
N PHE A 44 20.78 -6.40 -4.26
CA PHE A 44 19.55 -6.95 -3.69
C PHE A 44 19.00 -8.08 -4.56
N SER A 45 18.06 -8.87 -4.02
CA SER A 45 17.66 -10.14 -4.64
C SER A 45 16.29 -10.10 -5.29
N TYR A 46 15.37 -9.32 -4.74
CA TYR A 46 14.00 -9.22 -5.23
C TYR A 46 13.42 -7.85 -4.90
N TYR A 47 12.25 -7.56 -5.45
CA TYR A 47 11.49 -6.34 -5.15
C TYR A 47 10.24 -6.67 -4.35
N ILE A 48 9.83 -5.75 -3.49
CA ILE A 48 8.49 -5.71 -2.92
C ILE A 48 7.75 -4.55 -3.58
N LEU A 49 6.67 -4.85 -4.29
CA LEU A 49 5.67 -3.85 -4.67
C LEU A 49 4.66 -3.77 -3.52
N ASP A 50 4.71 -2.70 -2.76
CA ASP A 50 3.79 -2.49 -1.64
C ASP A 50 2.60 -1.64 -2.07
N LEU A 51 1.41 -2.17 -1.78
CA LEU A 51 0.13 -1.58 -2.15
C LEU A 51 -0.75 -1.43 -0.91
N TYR A 52 -1.18 -0.22 -0.58
CA TYR A 52 -2.12 -0.01 0.52
C TYR A 52 -3.57 -0.11 0.03
N TRP A 53 -4.47 -0.46 0.96
CA TRP A 53 -5.91 -0.48 0.77
C TRP A 53 -6.52 0.82 1.33
N PRO A 54 -6.89 1.77 0.46
CA PRO A 54 -7.32 3.09 0.92
C PRO A 54 -8.51 3.10 1.89
N PRO A 55 -9.55 2.25 1.74
CA PRO A 55 -10.68 2.23 2.67
C PRO A 55 -10.33 2.00 4.15
N SER A 56 -9.19 1.36 4.43
CA SER A 56 -8.69 1.15 5.80
C SER A 56 -7.86 2.32 6.33
N ASN A 57 -7.14 2.99 5.42
CA ASN A 57 -6.21 4.07 5.74
C ASN A 57 -6.87 5.46 5.76
N CYS A 58 -8.02 5.59 5.09
CA CYS A 58 -8.75 6.85 5.01
C CYS A 58 -9.85 6.96 6.10
N PRO A 59 -9.71 7.86 7.09
CA PRO A 59 -10.59 7.94 8.24
C PRO A 59 -12.03 8.34 7.91
N LEU A 60 -12.98 8.02 8.81
CA LEU A 60 -14.44 8.19 8.65
C LEU A 60 -14.91 9.65 8.58
N LYS A 61 -14.21 10.55 9.28
CA LYS A 61 -14.53 11.95 9.36
C LYS A 61 -13.25 12.73 9.28
N TYR A 62 -13.15 13.57 8.26
CA TYR A 62 -12.21 14.67 8.27
C TYR A 62 -12.73 15.69 9.27
N ASN A 63 -12.07 15.79 10.42
CA ASN A 63 -11.87 17.14 10.94
C ASN A 63 -10.82 17.76 10.01
N GLU A 64 -11.13 18.90 9.43
CA GLU A 64 -10.37 19.63 8.38
C GLU A 64 -8.90 19.97 8.74
N SER A 65 -8.37 19.46 9.85
CA SER A 65 -7.10 19.89 10.44
C SER A 65 -5.84 19.30 9.80
N THR A 66 -5.93 18.45 8.77
CA THR A 66 -4.74 18.02 8.01
C THR A 66 -5.05 17.96 6.52
N GLU A 67 -4.81 19.07 5.82
CA GLU A 67 -4.87 19.24 4.36
C GLU A 67 -4.25 18.07 3.58
N PHE A 68 -3.18 17.48 4.11
CA PHE A 68 -2.52 16.31 3.53
C PHE A 68 -3.43 15.08 3.40
N LEU A 69 -4.10 14.69 4.49
CA LEU A 69 -4.95 13.51 4.46
C LEU A 69 -6.12 13.73 3.51
N THR A 70 -6.64 14.96 3.40
CA THR A 70 -7.72 15.29 2.45
C THR A 70 -7.26 15.02 1.02
N TYR A 71 -6.07 15.48 0.67
CA TYR A 71 -5.49 15.26 -0.64
C TYR A 71 -5.19 13.77 -0.92
N PHE A 72 -4.60 13.08 0.05
CA PHE A 72 -4.25 11.66 -0.05
C PHE A 72 -5.49 10.76 -0.23
N CYS A 73 -6.57 11.06 0.49
CA CYS A 73 -7.77 10.22 0.53
C CYS A 73 -8.88 10.65 -0.42
N SER A 74 -8.89 11.90 -0.91
CA SER A 74 -9.97 12.39 -1.78
C SER A 74 -10.25 11.48 -2.99
N PRO A 75 -9.26 10.87 -3.67
CA PRO A 75 -9.53 9.99 -4.80
C PRO A 75 -10.19 8.65 -4.43
N TYR A 76 -10.31 8.35 -3.13
CA TYR A 76 -10.83 7.08 -2.62
C TYR A 76 -12.11 7.21 -1.83
N THR A 77 -12.44 8.42 -1.39
CA THR A 77 -13.60 8.68 -0.54
C THR A 77 -14.86 9.00 -1.33
N ASP A 78 -14.74 9.53 -2.55
CA ASP A 78 -15.88 9.84 -3.43
C ASP A 78 -16.31 8.60 -4.22
N ILE A 79 -17.60 8.27 -4.16
CA ILE A 79 -18.23 7.16 -4.87
C ILE A 79 -18.04 7.25 -6.38
N ASN A 80 -17.84 8.42 -6.98
CA ASN A 80 -17.68 8.54 -8.42
C ASN A 80 -16.23 8.36 -8.87
N GLU A 81 -15.29 8.23 -7.93
CA GLU A 81 -13.87 8.16 -8.25
C GLU A 81 -13.43 6.72 -8.56
N PRO A 82 -12.70 6.50 -9.67
CA PRO A 82 -12.24 5.16 -10.06
C PRO A 82 -11.30 4.49 -9.06
N GLY A 83 -10.72 5.24 -8.11
CA GLY A 83 -9.74 4.76 -7.14
C GLY A 83 -10.35 3.99 -5.95
N ARG A 84 -11.62 4.19 -5.63
CA ARG A 84 -12.26 3.77 -4.36
C ARG A 84 -12.18 2.27 -4.02
N GLU A 85 -12.05 1.41 -5.02
CA GLU A 85 -11.98 -0.06 -4.90
C GLU A 85 -10.68 -0.60 -5.51
N ARG A 86 -9.63 0.23 -5.49
CA ARG A 86 -8.32 -0.14 -6.00
C ARG A 86 -7.28 -0.07 -4.91
N LEU A 87 -6.41 -1.07 -4.94
CA LEU A 87 -5.14 -1.01 -4.25
C LEU A 87 -4.31 0.12 -4.86
N ALA A 88 -3.58 0.83 -4.00
CA ALA A 88 -2.80 1.99 -4.38
C ALA A 88 -1.34 1.81 -4.00
N LEU A 89 -0.44 2.33 -4.81
CA LEU A 89 0.99 2.28 -4.60
C LEU A 89 1.38 2.97 -3.30
N HIS A 90 1.95 2.17 -2.39
CA HIS A 90 2.78 2.69 -1.31
C HIS A 90 4.20 2.91 -1.84
N GLY A 91 4.83 1.86 -2.39
CA GLY A 91 6.21 1.92 -2.85
C GLY A 91 6.72 0.69 -3.58
N LEU A 92 7.94 0.79 -4.12
CA LEU A 92 8.66 -0.31 -4.75
C LEU A 92 10.04 -0.45 -4.10
N TRP A 93 10.26 -1.54 -3.37
CA TRP A 93 11.39 -1.65 -2.44
C TRP A 93 12.35 -2.79 -2.81
N PRO A 94 13.60 -2.46 -3.20
CA PRO A 94 14.66 -3.45 -3.36
C PRO A 94 14.99 -4.13 -2.03
N THR A 95 14.91 -5.47 -1.99
CA THR A 95 15.02 -6.25 -0.76
C THR A 95 16.02 -7.41 -0.91
N PHE A 96 16.76 -7.71 0.16
CA PHE A 96 17.70 -8.85 0.19
C PHE A 96 16.93 -10.15 0.42
N SER A 97 17.24 -11.19 -0.37
CA SER A 97 16.77 -12.54 -0.06
C SER A 97 17.61 -13.07 1.08
N THR A 98 16.96 -13.41 2.19
CA THR A 98 17.60 -14.24 3.21
C THR A 98 16.89 -15.59 3.24
N SER A 99 17.67 -16.66 3.34
CA SER A 99 17.15 -18.03 3.51
C SER A 99 16.65 -18.30 4.93
N GLY A 100 16.53 -17.26 5.78
CA GLY A 100 16.17 -17.35 7.19
C GLY A 100 15.03 -16.40 7.55
N ASN A 101 14.87 -16.11 8.85
CA ASN A 101 13.83 -15.21 9.38
C ASN A 101 14.15 -13.72 9.23
N TYR A 102 15.09 -13.35 8.35
CA TYR A 102 15.66 -12.01 8.32
C TYR A 102 15.13 -11.21 7.13
N GLN A 103 14.88 -9.93 7.38
CA GLN A 103 14.45 -8.99 6.35
C GLN A 103 15.37 -7.79 6.42
N GLY A 104 16.15 -7.60 5.37
CA GLY A 104 16.91 -6.37 5.17
C GLY A 104 16.61 -5.82 3.80
N TRP A 105 16.63 -4.50 3.69
CA TRP A 105 16.50 -3.80 2.41
C TRP A 105 17.66 -2.83 2.25
N SER A 106 18.01 -2.55 1.01
CA SER A 106 18.89 -1.43 0.72
C SER A 106 18.09 -0.14 0.83
N GLN A 107 18.67 0.88 1.46
CA GLN A 107 18.06 2.21 1.51
C GLN A 107 19.11 3.30 1.28
N PHE A 108 18.69 4.47 0.78
CA PHE A 108 19.58 5.63 0.57
C PHE A 108 20.88 5.25 -0.14
N CYS A 109 20.76 4.57 -1.29
CA CYS A 109 21.92 3.99 -1.96
C CYS A 109 22.81 5.05 -2.59
N SER A 110 24.09 4.74 -2.76
CA SER A 110 25.06 5.71 -3.27
C SER A 110 25.62 5.25 -4.61
N SER A 111 25.39 6.03 -5.66
CA SER A 111 25.96 5.81 -6.98
C SER A 111 27.27 6.57 -7.16
N ALA A 112 27.95 6.38 -8.30
CA ALA A 112 29.13 7.16 -8.64
C ALA A 112 28.85 8.67 -8.76
N ASN A 113 27.61 9.04 -9.12
CA ASN A 113 27.22 10.41 -9.43
C ASN A 113 26.46 11.09 -8.29
N HIS A 114 25.86 10.32 -7.37
CA HIS A 114 25.06 10.87 -6.28
C HIS A 114 25.08 9.94 -5.07
N ASP A 115 25.31 10.52 -3.89
CA ASP A 115 25.40 9.80 -2.62
C ASP A 115 24.16 10.08 -1.77
N TRP A 116 23.10 9.29 -1.97
CA TRP A 116 21.82 9.48 -1.26
C TRP A 116 21.93 9.15 0.23
N SER A 117 23.01 8.50 0.69
CA SER A 117 23.26 8.28 2.12
C SER A 117 23.37 9.60 2.89
N LYS A 118 23.67 10.72 2.23
CA LYS A 118 23.67 12.06 2.85
C LYS A 118 22.28 12.58 3.17
N CYS A 119 21.25 12.00 2.55
CA CYS A 119 19.84 12.25 2.84
C CYS A 119 19.36 11.44 4.06
N HIS A 120 20.16 10.48 4.54
CA HIS A 120 19.90 9.73 5.76
C HIS A 120 20.44 10.50 6.98
N ILE A 121 19.55 10.97 7.86
CA ILE A 121 19.91 11.85 8.99
C ILE A 121 19.54 11.16 10.31
N ASN A 122 20.53 10.70 11.07
CA ASN A 122 20.35 10.06 12.39
C ASN A 122 19.53 8.75 12.41
N GLY A 123 19.63 7.91 11.36
CA GLY A 123 19.01 6.58 11.34
C GLY A 123 17.65 6.50 10.66
N ASP A 124 17.13 7.64 10.20
CA ASP A 124 15.96 7.76 9.34
C ASP A 124 16.01 9.09 8.58
N LEU A 125 15.01 9.39 7.76
CA LEU A 125 14.78 10.74 7.25
C LEU A 125 14.52 11.72 8.43
N CYS A 126 15.34 12.76 8.53
CA CYS A 126 15.16 14.00 9.31
C CYS A 126 13.79 14.22 10.03
N PRO A 127 13.68 14.39 11.37
CA PRO A 127 14.36 13.75 12.49
C PRO A 127 13.42 12.80 13.28
N TRP A 128 13.76 11.51 13.33
CA TRP A 128 13.20 10.56 14.31
C TRP A 128 13.72 10.77 15.75
N GLN A 129 14.49 11.82 16.02
CA GLN A 129 15.13 12.01 17.33
C GLN A 129 14.17 12.46 18.45
N ASN A 130 13.04 13.10 18.12
CA ASN A 130 12.04 13.55 19.10
C ASN A 130 10.58 13.21 18.73
N ALA A 131 10.35 12.62 17.55
CA ALA A 131 9.03 12.18 17.13
C ALA A 131 8.73 10.79 17.70
N THR A 132 7.71 10.66 18.53
CA THR A 132 7.08 9.36 18.78
C THR A 132 6.20 9.00 17.58
N LYS A 133 5.82 7.73 17.40
CA LYS A 133 4.82 7.29 16.41
C LYS A 133 3.53 8.15 16.41
N ASN A 134 3.25 8.85 17.50
CA ASN A 134 2.06 9.66 17.72
C ASN A 134 2.28 11.19 17.57
N THR A 135 3.51 11.67 17.36
CA THR A 135 3.82 13.11 17.26
C THR A 135 4.51 13.48 15.94
N PHE A 136 4.76 12.51 15.07
CA PHE A 136 5.22 12.77 13.71
C PHE A 136 4.08 13.40 12.90
N ASN A 137 4.32 14.59 12.37
CA ASN A 137 3.52 15.09 11.27
C ASN A 137 4.44 15.47 10.10
N GLN A 138 3.85 15.47 8.92
CA GLN A 138 4.49 15.70 7.65
C GLN A 138 5.25 17.04 7.54
N VAL A 139 4.86 18.05 8.32
CA VAL A 139 5.48 19.37 8.34
C VAL A 139 6.87 19.33 8.98
N ASP A 140 7.09 18.44 9.95
CA ASP A 140 8.38 18.30 10.64
C ASP A 140 9.48 17.72 9.73
N TYR A 141 9.09 16.83 8.80
CA TYR A 141 10.01 16.25 7.80
C TYR A 141 10.46 17.31 6.77
N GLU A 142 9.53 18.11 6.25
CA GLU A 142 9.82 19.23 5.35
C GLU A 142 10.68 20.30 6.00
N TYR A 143 10.35 20.66 7.25
CA TYR A 143 11.12 21.62 8.02
C TYR A 143 12.56 21.11 8.17
N CYS A 144 12.75 19.84 8.50
CA CYS A 144 14.08 19.27 8.68
C CYS A 144 14.91 19.23 7.39
N LEU A 145 14.33 18.83 6.25
CA LEU A 145 15.06 18.87 4.97
C LEU A 145 15.43 20.30 4.54
N SER A 146 14.56 21.28 4.82
CA SER A 146 14.79 22.68 4.48
C SER A 146 15.83 23.37 5.39
N ILE A 147 15.85 23.09 6.70
CA ILE A 147 16.84 23.66 7.63
C ILE A 147 18.24 23.06 7.44
N GLU A 148 18.33 21.80 7.00
CA GLU A 148 19.62 21.11 6.72
C GLU A 148 20.17 21.44 5.32
N ASN A 149 19.48 22.28 4.54
CA ASN A 149 19.86 22.70 3.19
C ASN A 149 20.15 21.53 2.24
N ARG A 150 19.40 20.43 2.38
CA ARG A 150 19.53 19.19 1.58
C ARG A 150 18.63 19.21 0.34
N GLN A 151 18.70 20.28 -0.45
CA GLN A 151 17.88 20.43 -1.66
C GLN A 151 18.14 19.32 -2.68
N GLU A 152 19.33 18.74 -2.66
CA GLU A 152 19.72 17.61 -3.50
C GLU A 152 18.92 16.33 -3.23
N CYS A 153 18.23 16.24 -2.09
CA CYS A 153 17.38 15.11 -1.69
C CYS A 153 15.91 15.25 -2.13
N LEU A 154 15.57 16.39 -2.75
CA LEU A 154 14.22 16.70 -3.21
C LEU A 154 14.10 16.48 -4.71
N ILE A 155 13.01 15.85 -5.11
CA ILE A 155 12.57 15.75 -6.50
C ILE A 155 11.99 17.10 -6.91
N ASN A 156 12.43 17.62 -8.06
CA ASN A 156 11.83 18.80 -8.63
C ASN A 156 10.43 18.41 -9.19
N PRO A 157 9.34 19.12 -8.83
CA PRO A 157 8.02 18.84 -9.39
C PRO A 157 7.98 18.79 -10.92
N THR A 158 8.87 19.53 -11.61
CA THR A 158 8.96 19.49 -13.08
C THR A 158 9.50 18.20 -13.65
N ASP A 159 10.12 17.35 -12.83
CA ASP A 159 10.66 16.04 -13.24
C ASP A 159 9.55 14.98 -13.33
N ILE A 160 8.37 15.26 -12.77
CA ILE A 160 7.18 14.41 -12.89
C ILE A 160 6.37 14.89 -14.10
N LEU A 161 6.43 14.15 -15.20
CA LEU A 161 5.71 14.52 -16.41
C LEU A 161 4.19 14.42 -16.19
N LEU A 162 3.43 15.22 -16.95
CA LEU A 162 1.97 15.31 -16.81
C LEU A 162 1.24 13.96 -16.94
N PRO A 163 1.59 13.05 -17.88
CA PRO A 163 0.93 11.75 -17.97
C PRO A 163 1.07 10.92 -16.67
N GLU A 164 2.23 10.98 -16.03
CA GLU A 164 2.50 10.32 -14.76
C GLU A 164 1.69 10.98 -13.64
N GLN A 165 1.54 12.30 -13.61
CA GLN A 165 0.70 12.97 -12.63
C GLN A 165 -0.75 12.48 -12.68
N GLU A 166 -1.34 12.36 -13.87
CA GLU A 166 -2.73 11.85 -13.98
C GLU A 166 -2.86 10.41 -13.49
N ARG A 167 -1.86 9.57 -13.75
CA ARG A 167 -1.85 8.19 -13.23
C ARG A 167 -1.61 8.13 -11.73
N LEU A 168 -0.71 8.98 -11.20
CA LEU A 168 -0.43 9.07 -9.76
C LEU A 168 -1.68 9.50 -8.99
N LYS A 169 -2.53 10.39 -9.51
CA LYS A 169 -3.80 10.76 -8.84
C LYS A 169 -4.68 9.54 -8.53
N LEU A 170 -4.65 8.53 -9.40
CA LEU A 170 -5.48 7.33 -9.25
C LEU A 170 -4.76 6.21 -8.51
N LEU A 171 -3.49 5.99 -8.83
CA LEU A 171 -2.74 4.81 -8.42
C LEU A 171 -1.81 5.08 -7.25
N ALA A 172 -1.49 6.33 -6.92
CA ALA A 172 -0.53 6.70 -5.89
C ALA A 172 -0.70 8.16 -5.39
N PRO A 173 -1.90 8.63 -5.04
CA PRO A 173 -2.19 10.04 -4.82
C PRO A 173 -1.39 10.67 -3.69
N GLY A 174 -0.90 9.87 -2.73
CA GLY A 174 0.04 10.37 -1.73
C GLY A 174 1.31 10.96 -2.31
N TYR A 175 1.72 10.52 -3.51
CA TYR A 175 2.90 11.03 -4.21
C TYR A 175 2.75 12.48 -4.68
N LEU A 176 1.51 12.95 -4.91
CA LEU A 176 1.24 14.30 -5.40
C LEU A 176 0.89 15.30 -4.29
N GLY A 177 1.04 14.89 -3.02
CA GLY A 177 0.76 15.75 -1.88
C GLY A 177 1.62 17.02 -1.85
N PRO A 178 1.29 17.98 -0.98
CA PRO A 178 2.07 19.20 -0.82
C PRO A 178 3.57 18.89 -0.70
N ARG A 179 4.37 19.61 -1.48
CA ARG A 179 5.84 19.52 -1.55
C ARG A 179 6.42 18.15 -1.93
N ASN A 180 5.63 17.26 -2.54
CA ASN A 180 6.10 15.99 -3.10
C ASN A 180 6.82 15.08 -2.08
N LEU A 181 6.45 15.14 -0.80
CA LEU A 181 7.27 14.46 0.22
C LEU A 181 7.22 12.95 0.17
N PHE A 182 6.07 12.38 -0.12
CA PHE A 182 5.93 10.93 -0.14
C PHE A 182 6.73 10.36 -1.32
N ILE A 183 6.66 11.00 -2.49
CA ILE A 183 7.54 10.63 -3.60
C ILE A 183 9.01 10.90 -3.27
N ASN A 184 9.36 11.98 -2.57
CA ASN A 184 10.73 12.21 -2.09
C ASN A 184 11.20 11.09 -1.16
N HIS A 185 10.35 10.65 -0.23
CA HIS A 185 10.61 9.53 0.66
C HIS A 185 10.87 8.25 -0.14
N GLU A 186 9.90 7.85 -0.96
CA GLU A 186 9.93 6.60 -1.71
C GLU A 186 11.09 6.57 -2.70
N TRP A 187 11.38 7.70 -3.36
CA TRP A 187 12.53 7.81 -4.25
C TRP A 187 13.86 7.79 -3.49
N THR A 188 14.07 8.73 -2.57
CA THR A 188 15.38 8.91 -1.93
C THR A 188 15.75 7.70 -1.07
N LYS A 189 14.77 7.11 -0.38
CA LYS A 189 14.98 5.93 0.46
C LYS A 189 15.06 4.65 -0.36
N HIS A 190 14.14 4.41 -1.30
CA HIS A 190 14.00 3.11 -1.98
C HIS A 190 14.34 3.16 -3.47
N GLY A 191 13.82 4.15 -4.20
CA GLY A 191 14.08 4.34 -5.63
C GLY A 191 15.55 4.51 -5.98
N SER A 192 16.32 5.20 -5.13
CA SER A 192 17.77 5.39 -5.24
C SER A 192 18.56 4.07 -5.26
N CYS A 193 17.98 3.01 -4.70
CA CYS A 193 18.55 1.67 -4.63
C CYS A 193 18.11 0.76 -5.77
N CYS A 194 17.17 1.20 -6.60
CA CYS A 194 16.73 0.42 -7.75
C CYS A 194 17.83 0.38 -8.83
N SER A 195 17.60 -0.39 -9.90
CA SER A 195 18.52 -0.51 -11.04
C SER A 195 19.14 0.82 -11.48
N LEU A 196 20.39 0.79 -11.96
CA LEU A 196 21.07 1.92 -12.62
C LEU A 196 20.23 2.61 -13.69
N ILE A 197 19.31 1.88 -14.33
CA ILE A 197 18.39 2.42 -15.33
C ILE A 197 17.49 3.51 -14.72
N PHE A 198 17.11 3.38 -13.45
CA PHE A 198 16.22 4.32 -12.78
C PHE A 198 16.96 5.53 -12.20
N GLN A 199 18.19 5.37 -11.69
CA GLN A 199 18.85 6.31 -10.78
C GLN A 199 18.96 7.76 -11.25
N HIS A 200 18.77 8.03 -12.54
CA HIS A 200 18.86 9.36 -13.13
C HIS A 200 17.60 9.79 -13.87
N ASN A 201 16.52 9.01 -13.81
CA ASN A 201 15.27 9.32 -14.48
C ASN A 201 14.09 8.89 -13.61
N ILE A 202 13.64 9.82 -12.77
CA ILE A 202 12.50 9.58 -11.90
C ILE A 202 11.20 9.39 -12.68
N SER A 203 10.98 10.08 -13.80
CA SER A 203 9.81 9.87 -14.65
C SER A 203 9.73 8.42 -15.15
N TYR A 204 10.86 7.85 -15.57
CA TYR A 204 10.92 6.44 -15.95
C TYR A 204 10.64 5.51 -14.76
N TYR A 205 11.20 5.79 -13.57
CA TYR A 205 10.90 5.03 -12.35
C TYR A 205 9.41 5.06 -11.99
N LEU A 206 8.78 6.25 -12.02
CA LEU A 206 7.37 6.43 -11.73
C LEU A 206 6.49 5.70 -12.75
N THR A 207 6.74 5.91 -14.05
CA THR A 207 6.02 5.23 -15.13
C THR A 207 6.07 3.72 -14.92
N PHE A 208 7.26 3.20 -14.63
CA PHE A 208 7.46 1.79 -14.43
C PHE A 208 6.74 1.26 -13.18
N MET A 209 6.80 1.95 -12.04
CA MET A 209 6.03 1.57 -10.84
C MET A 209 4.52 1.57 -11.11
N LEU A 210 4.02 2.59 -11.81
CA LEU A 210 2.60 2.68 -12.16
C LEU A 210 2.18 1.53 -13.08
N ASP A 211 3.02 1.13 -14.04
CA ASP A 211 2.77 -0.04 -14.89
C ASP A 211 2.68 -1.34 -14.08
N LEU A 212 3.49 -1.47 -13.03
CA LEU A 212 3.42 -2.62 -12.11
C LEU A 212 2.12 -2.62 -11.30
N VAL A 213 1.66 -1.45 -10.82
CA VAL A 213 0.39 -1.31 -10.11
C VAL A 213 -0.78 -1.67 -11.04
N ASP A 214 -0.78 -1.16 -12.27
CA ASP A 214 -1.80 -1.51 -13.27
C ASP A 214 -1.79 -3.01 -13.57
N MET A 215 -0.60 -3.61 -13.75
CA MET A 215 -0.48 -5.06 -13.93
C MET A 215 -1.02 -5.84 -12.72
N ALA A 216 -0.72 -5.38 -11.50
CA ALA A 216 -1.16 -5.99 -10.27
C ALA A 216 -2.68 -5.86 -10.08
N THR A 217 -3.29 -4.72 -10.40
CA THR A 217 -4.66 -4.38 -9.98
C THR A 217 -5.71 -4.38 -11.09
N ARG A 218 -5.33 -4.63 -12.34
CA ARG A 218 -6.29 -4.71 -13.46
C ARG A 218 -7.28 -5.89 -13.31
N PRO A 219 -8.49 -5.80 -13.89
CA PRO A 219 -9.42 -6.93 -13.96
C PRO A 219 -8.76 -8.21 -14.49
N GLY A 220 -9.05 -9.35 -13.84
CA GLY A 220 -8.44 -10.64 -14.14
C GLY A 220 -7.05 -10.88 -13.53
N SER A 221 -6.46 -9.90 -12.84
CA SER A 221 -5.29 -10.13 -11.98
C SER A 221 -5.68 -10.83 -10.66
N LEU A 222 -4.74 -11.53 -10.02
CA LEU A 222 -5.03 -12.25 -8.78
C LEU A 222 -5.48 -11.30 -7.65
N THR A 223 -4.81 -10.15 -7.46
CA THR A 223 -5.25 -9.21 -6.42
C THR A 223 -6.60 -8.58 -6.76
N TYR A 224 -6.92 -8.34 -8.04
CA TYR A 224 -8.26 -7.89 -8.38
C TYR A 224 -9.33 -8.93 -8.02
N GLU A 225 -9.13 -10.18 -8.43
CA GLU A 225 -10.12 -11.26 -8.23
C GLU A 225 -10.32 -11.60 -6.75
N TYR A 226 -9.27 -11.55 -5.94
CA TYR A 226 -9.34 -12.00 -4.54
C TYR A 226 -9.45 -10.87 -3.52
N ILE A 227 -9.03 -9.65 -3.85
CA ILE A 227 -9.10 -8.51 -2.94
C ILE A 227 -10.21 -7.56 -3.38
N GLN A 228 -10.07 -6.96 -4.56
CA GLN A 228 -10.95 -5.87 -4.98
C GLN A 228 -12.39 -6.34 -5.18
N ARG A 229 -12.60 -7.51 -5.79
CA ARG A 229 -13.94 -8.11 -5.95
C ARG A 229 -14.59 -8.58 -4.66
N ASN A 230 -13.82 -8.76 -3.58
CA ASN A 230 -14.31 -9.17 -2.27
C ASN A 230 -14.34 -7.98 -1.30
N ALA A 231 -14.27 -6.74 -1.79
CA ALA A 231 -14.47 -5.57 -0.97
C ALA A 231 -15.85 -5.62 -0.29
N GLY A 232 -15.86 -5.50 1.04
CA GLY A 232 -17.02 -5.62 1.91
C GLY A 232 -17.08 -6.94 2.66
N GLU A 233 -16.35 -7.95 2.19
CA GLU A 233 -16.45 -9.32 2.68
C GLU A 233 -15.37 -9.65 3.71
N LYS A 234 -15.66 -10.68 4.52
CA LYS A 234 -14.67 -11.35 5.36
C LYS A 234 -14.16 -12.59 4.63
N VAL A 235 -12.85 -12.64 4.40
CA VAL A 235 -12.20 -13.74 3.68
C VAL A 235 -11.20 -14.44 4.60
N GLY A 236 -11.12 -15.76 4.54
CA GLY A 236 -10.14 -16.52 5.33
C GLY A 236 -8.71 -16.16 4.93
N LEU A 237 -7.84 -15.90 5.92
CA LEU A 237 -6.46 -15.45 5.66
C LEU A 237 -5.67 -16.49 4.87
N ASP A 238 -5.73 -17.77 5.28
CA ASP A 238 -5.01 -18.85 4.60
C ASP A 238 -5.48 -19.01 3.14
N TYR A 239 -6.79 -18.87 2.91
CA TYR A 239 -7.35 -18.87 1.56
C TYR A 239 -6.82 -17.70 0.72
N LEU A 240 -6.76 -16.48 1.26
CA LEU A 240 -6.21 -15.32 0.54
C LEU A 240 -4.74 -15.55 0.15
N VAL A 241 -3.92 -16.05 1.08
CA VAL A 241 -2.49 -16.31 0.83
C VAL A 241 -2.30 -17.38 -0.24
N GLU A 242 -3.10 -18.45 -0.21
CA GLU A 242 -3.08 -19.51 -1.22
C GLU A 242 -3.56 -19.01 -2.59
N ALA A 243 -4.67 -18.28 -2.62
CA ALA A 243 -5.28 -17.73 -3.84
C ALA A 243 -4.36 -16.74 -4.57
N LEU A 244 -3.54 -16.00 -3.81
CA LEU A 244 -2.48 -15.13 -4.33
C LEU A 244 -1.18 -15.89 -4.63
N ASN A 245 -1.22 -17.22 -4.70
CA ASN A 245 -0.10 -18.09 -5.05
C ASN A 245 1.18 -17.82 -4.21
N GLN A 246 0.99 -17.48 -2.94
CA GLN A 246 2.06 -17.09 -2.00
C GLN A 246 2.94 -15.91 -2.48
N THR A 247 2.53 -15.16 -3.50
CA THR A 247 3.27 -13.99 -3.98
C THR A 247 3.01 -12.75 -3.14
N ALA A 248 2.05 -12.82 -2.23
CA ALA A 248 1.59 -11.71 -1.41
C ALA A 248 1.87 -11.95 0.08
N ILE A 249 2.18 -10.87 0.78
CA ILE A 249 2.12 -10.75 2.24
C ILE A 249 0.92 -9.84 2.54
N ILE A 250 0.02 -10.29 3.40
CA ILE A 250 -1.19 -9.56 3.73
C ILE A 250 -0.98 -8.82 5.05
N ASN A 251 -1.22 -7.52 5.04
CA ASN A 251 -1.15 -6.69 6.22
C ASN A 251 -2.53 -6.30 6.70
N CYS A 252 -2.70 -6.31 8.02
CA CYS A 252 -3.94 -5.97 8.68
C CYS A 252 -3.69 -4.94 9.78
N ASN A 253 -4.68 -4.08 9.97
CA ASN A 253 -4.74 -3.25 11.17
C ASN A 253 -5.15 -4.09 12.40
N SER A 254 -5.22 -3.45 13.57
CA SER A 254 -5.57 -4.12 14.84
C SER A 254 -6.98 -4.70 14.91
N LYS A 255 -7.83 -4.45 13.91
CA LYS A 255 -9.20 -4.97 13.78
C LYS A 255 -9.31 -6.11 12.76
N CYS A 256 -8.18 -6.62 12.25
CA CYS A 256 -8.15 -7.59 11.16
C CYS A 256 -8.81 -7.07 9.87
N GLU A 257 -8.71 -5.77 9.63
CA GLU A 257 -9.08 -5.16 8.35
C GLU A 257 -7.84 -5.07 7.45
N LEU A 258 -8.01 -5.42 6.17
CA LEU A 258 -6.93 -5.33 5.18
C LEU A 258 -6.36 -3.93 5.13
N ASP A 259 -5.07 -3.78 5.36
CA ASP A 259 -4.40 -2.49 5.39
C ASP A 259 -3.50 -2.32 4.17
N GLU A 260 -2.65 -3.32 3.90
CA GLU A 260 -1.69 -3.31 2.80
C GLU A 260 -1.46 -4.73 2.25
N ILE A 261 -0.90 -4.81 1.04
CA ILE A 261 -0.48 -6.03 0.37
C ILE A 261 0.89 -5.80 -0.25
N GLN A 262 1.83 -6.65 0.14
CA GLN A 262 3.18 -6.62 -0.40
C GLN A 262 3.36 -7.77 -1.39
N LEU A 263 3.59 -7.44 -2.66
CA LEU A 263 3.79 -8.41 -3.74
C LEU A 263 5.29 -8.57 -4.02
N CYS A 264 5.80 -9.79 -3.92
CA CYS A 264 7.20 -10.06 -4.22
C CYS A 264 7.42 -10.26 -5.73
N MET A 265 8.47 -9.64 -6.25
CA MET A 265 8.81 -9.68 -7.67
C MET A 265 10.26 -10.08 -7.91
N HIS A 266 10.48 -10.94 -8.90
CA HIS A 266 11.81 -11.35 -9.33
C HIS A 266 12.59 -10.17 -9.92
N ARG A 267 13.84 -10.00 -9.50
CA ARG A 267 14.79 -9.06 -10.08
C ARG A 267 15.51 -9.70 -11.26
N ASP A 268 15.45 -9.08 -12.43
CA ASP A 268 16.25 -9.51 -13.57
C ASP A 268 17.75 -9.30 -13.31
N HIS A 269 18.56 -10.32 -13.55
CA HIS A 269 19.99 -10.26 -13.26
C HIS A 269 20.79 -9.35 -14.20
N HIS A 270 20.27 -9.08 -15.40
CA HIS A 270 20.96 -8.29 -16.42
C HIS A 270 20.61 -6.80 -16.33
N THR A 271 19.32 -6.50 -16.24
CA THR A 271 18.77 -5.14 -16.21
C THR A 271 18.56 -4.63 -14.79
N GLY A 272 18.50 -5.52 -13.80
CA GLY A 272 18.18 -5.17 -12.42
C GLY A 272 16.72 -4.79 -12.18
N LEU A 273 15.85 -4.85 -13.20
CA LEU A 273 14.44 -4.45 -13.11
C LEU A 273 13.57 -5.58 -12.55
N PRO A 274 12.44 -5.31 -11.87
CA PRO A 274 11.48 -6.34 -11.54
C PRO A 274 10.79 -6.85 -12.81
N THR A 275 10.44 -8.14 -12.83
CA THR A 275 9.95 -8.81 -14.05
C THR A 275 8.62 -9.52 -13.85
N ARG A 276 8.55 -10.44 -12.89
CA ARG A 276 7.37 -11.26 -12.63
C ARG A 276 7.14 -11.43 -11.14
N PHE A 277 5.87 -11.61 -10.76
CA PHE A 277 5.54 -12.01 -9.39
C PHE A 277 6.12 -13.37 -9.05
N VAL A 278 6.62 -13.51 -7.84
CA VAL A 278 7.21 -14.73 -7.28
C VAL A 278 6.74 -14.92 -5.85
N ALA A 279 6.78 -16.15 -5.36
CA ALA A 279 6.49 -16.42 -3.96
C ALA A 279 7.42 -15.59 -3.05
N CYS A 280 6.85 -14.97 -2.02
CA CYS A 280 7.63 -14.18 -1.08
C CYS A 280 8.55 -15.09 -0.25
N PRO A 281 9.85 -14.77 -0.14
CA PRO A 281 10.77 -15.58 0.65
C PRO A 281 10.33 -15.62 2.13
N PRO A 282 10.63 -16.70 2.87
CA PRO A 282 10.22 -16.85 4.26
C PRO A 282 10.56 -15.65 5.17
N GLY A 283 11.75 -15.06 4.99
CA GLY A 283 12.18 -13.89 5.76
C GLY A 283 11.30 -12.66 5.60
N ALA A 284 10.71 -12.46 4.43
CA ALA A 284 9.76 -11.38 4.18
C ALA A 284 8.43 -11.63 4.92
N ARG A 285 7.90 -12.86 4.79
CA ARG A 285 6.61 -13.25 5.38
C ARG A 285 6.63 -13.18 6.91
N ASN A 286 7.69 -13.65 7.54
CA ASN A 286 7.72 -13.79 9.01
C ASN A 286 7.74 -12.44 9.74
N ASN A 287 8.25 -11.37 9.10
CA ASN A 287 8.38 -10.06 9.72
C ASN A 287 7.36 -9.03 9.24
N SER A 288 6.84 -9.17 8.02
CA SER A 288 5.87 -8.23 7.47
C SER A 288 4.42 -8.70 7.54
N ASP A 289 4.10 -9.96 7.88
CA ASP A 289 2.70 -10.41 7.95
C ASP A 289 2.03 -9.97 9.27
N SER A 290 1.45 -8.76 9.28
CA SER A 290 0.76 -8.23 10.46
C SER A 290 -0.56 -8.94 10.76
N CYS A 291 -1.25 -9.49 9.76
CA CYS A 291 -2.49 -10.28 9.99
C CYS A 291 -2.19 -11.53 10.81
N LYS A 292 -1.15 -12.28 10.42
CA LYS A 292 -0.74 -13.50 11.13
C LYS A 292 -0.23 -13.19 12.53
N LYS A 293 0.53 -12.10 12.70
CA LYS A 293 0.99 -11.63 14.03
C LYS A 293 -0.17 -11.22 14.94
N ALA A 294 -1.22 -10.64 14.38
CA ALA A 294 -2.45 -10.31 15.09
C ALA A 294 -3.39 -11.51 15.29
N HIS A 295 -3.01 -12.72 14.84
CA HIS A 295 -3.82 -13.93 14.89
C HIS A 295 -5.17 -13.79 14.18
N CYS A 296 -5.23 -13.04 13.08
CA CYS A 296 -6.43 -12.91 12.26
C CYS A 296 -6.70 -14.21 11.49
N GLU A 297 -7.77 -14.93 11.83
CA GLU A 297 -8.26 -16.06 11.03
C GLU A 297 -8.95 -15.60 9.74
N TYR A 298 -9.65 -14.47 9.84
CA TYR A 298 -10.33 -13.81 8.73
C TYR A 298 -9.85 -12.37 8.60
N VAL A 299 -9.80 -11.89 7.36
CA VAL A 299 -9.50 -10.51 7.01
C VAL A 299 -10.79 -9.88 6.46
N LEU A 300 -11.24 -8.79 7.07
CA LEU A 300 -12.26 -7.93 6.46
C LEU A 300 -11.58 -7.09 5.40
N ILE A 301 -12.10 -7.06 4.18
CA ILE A 301 -11.65 -6.14 3.12
C ILE A 301 -12.62 -4.96 3.15
N PRO A 302 -12.30 -3.80 3.75
CA PRO A 302 -13.34 -2.79 3.97
C PRO A 302 -13.79 -2.12 2.67
N LEU A 303 -15.10 -1.85 2.55
CA LEU A 303 -15.61 -0.94 1.52
C LEU A 303 -15.33 0.52 1.89
N SER A 304 -15.27 1.36 0.85
CA SER A 304 -15.41 2.81 1.03
C SER A 304 -16.73 3.11 1.76
N LYS A 305 -16.76 4.22 2.52
CA LYS A 305 -17.83 4.47 3.48
C LYS A 305 -19.16 4.84 2.84
N GLU A 306 -19.13 5.51 1.69
CA GLU A 306 -20.34 5.86 0.96
C GLU A 306 -21.08 4.60 0.48
N HIS A 307 -20.34 3.54 0.13
CA HIS A 307 -20.93 2.24 -0.16
C HIS A 307 -21.56 1.59 1.09
N ARG A 308 -20.95 1.76 2.27
CA ARG A 308 -21.55 1.32 3.54
C ARG A 308 -22.86 2.05 3.86
N GLN A 309 -22.94 3.35 3.58
CA GLN A 309 -24.17 4.12 3.79
C GLN A 309 -25.29 3.71 2.81
N ILE A 310 -24.97 3.49 1.54
CA ILE A 310 -25.95 2.99 0.56
C ILE A 310 -26.48 1.62 0.98
N HIS A 311 -25.62 0.71 1.44
CA HIS A 311 -26.09 -0.59 1.91
C HIS A 311 -26.88 -0.54 3.22
N THR A 312 -26.65 0.44 4.11
CA THR A 312 -27.51 0.59 5.30
C THR A 312 -28.86 1.21 4.97
N ASP A 313 -28.93 2.04 3.93
CA ASP A 313 -30.14 2.74 3.53
C ASP A 313 -31.01 1.90 2.56
N ASP A 314 -30.42 0.97 1.80
CA ASP A 314 -31.16 0.03 0.92
C ASP A 314 -31.71 -1.21 1.65
N TYR A 315 -31.37 -1.39 2.94
CA TYR A 315 -32.14 -2.25 3.85
C TYR A 315 -33.18 -1.44 4.64
N ASP A 316 -33.82 -0.47 4.01
CA ASP A 316 -35.22 -0.21 4.31
C ASP A 316 -36.00 -1.47 3.92
N PHE A 317 -36.03 -2.45 4.83
CA PHE A 317 -37.12 -3.42 4.88
C PHE A 317 -38.38 -2.62 4.60
N PRO A 318 -39.20 -2.97 3.58
CA PRO A 318 -40.44 -2.27 3.34
C PRO A 318 -41.10 -2.13 4.69
N SER A 319 -41.26 -0.87 5.14
CA SER A 319 -41.71 -0.61 6.50
C SER A 319 -42.91 -1.51 6.77
N ILE A 320 -43.13 -1.92 8.01
CA ILE A 320 -44.25 -2.83 8.33
C ILE A 320 -45.57 -2.32 7.72
N TRP A 321 -45.69 -1.00 7.53
CA TRP A 321 -46.74 -0.31 6.80
C TRP A 321 -46.83 -0.64 5.31
N THR A 322 -45.73 -0.69 4.57
CA THR A 322 -45.70 -1.05 3.15
C THR A 322 -46.15 -2.51 2.95
N ILE A 323 -45.69 -3.42 3.82
CA ILE A 323 -46.13 -4.83 3.81
C ILE A 323 -47.63 -4.92 4.16
N LEU A 324 -48.08 -4.21 5.19
CA LEU A 324 -49.49 -4.14 5.58
C LEU A 324 -50.36 -3.55 4.45
N LEU A 325 -49.89 -2.51 3.76
CA LEU A 325 -50.61 -1.89 2.65
C LEU A 325 -50.77 -2.88 1.49
N SER A 326 -49.72 -3.61 1.13
CA SER A 326 -49.77 -4.65 0.10
C SER A 326 -50.74 -5.78 0.47
N ILE A 327 -50.78 -6.19 1.74
CA ILE A 327 -51.74 -7.19 2.24
C ILE A 327 -53.17 -6.64 2.17
N ILE A 328 -53.41 -5.39 2.57
CA ILE A 328 -54.73 -4.75 2.52
C ILE A 328 -55.23 -4.67 1.07
N VAL A 329 -54.37 -4.23 0.13
CA VAL A 329 -54.73 -4.16 -1.30
C VAL A 329 -55.07 -5.55 -1.84
N LEU A 330 -54.30 -6.57 -1.49
CA LEU A 330 -54.57 -7.95 -1.89
C LEU A 330 -55.91 -8.45 -1.34
N LEU A 331 -56.22 -8.18 -0.06
CA LEU A 331 -57.49 -8.55 0.55
C LEU A 331 -58.70 -7.82 -0.09
N ILE A 332 -58.52 -6.55 -0.47
CA ILE A 332 -59.55 -5.79 -1.21
C ILE A 332 -59.79 -6.43 -2.58
N LEU A 333 -58.73 -6.77 -3.32
CA LEU A 333 -58.85 -7.42 -4.63
C LEU A 333 -59.56 -8.77 -4.54
N ILE A 334 -59.22 -9.60 -3.54
CA ILE A 334 -59.89 -10.88 -3.28
C ILE A 334 -61.38 -10.66 -3.03
N LYS A 335 -61.74 -9.67 -2.21
CA LYS A 335 -63.15 -9.36 -1.91
C LYS A 335 -63.92 -8.90 -3.15
N TYR A 336 -63.31 -8.10 -4.02
CA TYR A 336 -63.91 -7.69 -5.30
C TYR A 336 -64.09 -8.87 -6.26
N LEU A 337 -63.11 -9.78 -6.34
CA LEU A 337 -63.21 -11.00 -7.14
C LEU A 337 -64.35 -11.91 -6.68
N VAL A 338 -64.51 -12.10 -5.36
CA VAL A 338 -65.63 -12.90 -4.81
C VAL A 338 -66.98 -12.26 -5.12
N LEU A 339 -67.10 -10.93 -5.04
CA LEU A 339 -68.34 -10.22 -5.38
C LEU A 339 -68.69 -10.32 -6.87
N LEU A 340 -67.69 -10.21 -7.75
CA LEU A 340 -67.88 -10.37 -9.20
C LEU A 340 -68.29 -11.82 -9.56
N CYS A 341 -67.64 -12.82 -8.98
CA CYS A 341 -68.00 -14.22 -9.19
C CYS A 341 -69.37 -14.58 -8.60
N GLY A 342 -69.73 -14.03 -7.44
CA GLY A 342 -71.05 -14.22 -6.83
C GLY A 342 -72.19 -13.59 -7.63
N ALA A 343 -71.96 -12.43 -8.25
CA ALA A 343 -72.94 -11.78 -9.13
C ALA A 343 -73.18 -12.58 -10.43
N CYS A 344 -72.16 -13.26 -10.96
CA CYS A 344 -72.32 -14.16 -12.10
C CYS A 344 -73.15 -15.41 -11.78
N TYR A 345 -73.18 -15.86 -10.53
CA TYR A 345 -73.92 -17.06 -10.11
C TYR A 345 -75.44 -16.84 -9.99
N HIS A 346 -75.89 -15.59 -10.00
CA HIS A 346 -77.32 -15.24 -9.95
C HIS A 346 -77.95 -14.98 -11.33
N TYR A 347 -77.16 -15.03 -12.40
CA TYR A 347 -77.59 -14.79 -13.79
C TYR A 347 -77.46 -16.03 -14.70
N LEU A 348 -77.13 -17.19 -14.11
CA LEU A 348 -77.29 -18.53 -14.69
C LEU A 348 -78.41 -19.25 -13.94
#